data_AF-A0A0C1U0A1-F1
#
_entry.id   AF-A0A0C1U0A1-F1
#
_cell.length_a   1.000
_cell.length_b   1.000
_cell.length_c   1.000
_cell.angle_alpha   90.00
_cell.angle_beta   90.00
_cell.angle_gamma   90.00
#
_symmetry.space_group_name_H-M   'P 1'
#
loop_
_entity.id
_entity.type
_entity.pdbx_description
1 polymer ?
#
loop_
_entity_poly.entity_id
_entity_poly.type
_entity_poly.pdbx_seq_one_letter_code
_entity_poly.pdbx_strand_id
1 'polypeptide(L)'
;MKKFKFVLSILILIPFVLIGCKSNIKEEPNMDKATTGNFESYTKNETVNDKISKRYEEVKKETLSYEIEFSDHHYYETKNSFVGSEAGLPNVDNKEYGQILSEYMYAAEVNPTKISYNDAIKLAHKVLPDDIKEQRTKYDDTVKKTYIVYSSSQGNFVLGLCHESSTEDKNIVVGIDYMKEIIE
;
A
#
# COMPACT_ATOMS: atom_id res chain seq x y z
N MET A 1 57.22 35.74 4.17
CA MET A 1 57.81 35.98 5.51
C MET A 1 57.28 34.92 6.47
N LYS A 2 58.18 34.35 7.29
CA LYS A 2 57.89 33.34 8.34
C LYS A 2 56.70 33.77 9.22
N LYS A 3 55.94 32.83 9.80
CA LYS A 3 56.04 32.32 11.19
C LYS A 3 54.70 31.59 11.46
N PHE A 4 54.49 30.57 12.30
CA PHE A 4 55.24 29.71 13.21
C PHE A 4 54.25 28.56 13.52
N LYS A 5 54.69 27.29 13.56
CA LYS A 5 53.87 26.20 14.11
C LYS A 5 54.00 26.20 15.63
N PHE A 6 52.89 26.04 16.35
CA PHE A 6 52.91 25.58 17.73
C PHE A 6 51.82 24.51 17.92
N VAL A 7 52.29 23.34 18.33
CA VAL A 7 51.50 22.17 18.72
C VAL A 7 51.14 22.34 20.18
N LEU A 8 49.88 22.11 20.54
CA LEU A 8 49.47 21.92 21.93
C LEU A 8 48.53 20.72 22.02
N SER A 9 49.12 19.56 22.32
CA SER A 9 48.39 18.36 22.73
C SER A 9 47.85 18.60 24.15
N ILE A 10 46.53 18.64 24.30
CA ILE A 10 45.87 18.58 25.61
C ILE A 10 45.24 17.20 25.74
N LEU A 11 45.87 16.37 26.55
CA LEU A 11 45.41 15.06 26.99
C LEU A 11 44.32 15.29 28.06
N ILE A 12 43.05 15.12 27.71
CA ILE A 12 41.95 15.22 28.67
C ILE A 12 41.65 13.80 29.19
N LEU A 13 42.05 13.54 30.44
CA LEU A 13 41.58 12.42 31.24
C LEU A 13 40.07 12.56 31.47
N ILE A 14 39.30 11.55 31.09
CA ILE A 14 37.88 11.42 31.41
C ILE A 14 37.77 10.67 32.76
N PRO A 15 37.26 11.29 33.85
CA PRO A 15 36.83 10.53 35.00
C PRO A 15 35.46 9.88 34.72
N PHE A 16 35.41 8.55 34.76
CA PHE A 16 34.17 7.80 34.91
C PHE A 16 33.55 8.14 36.25
N VAL A 17 32.45 8.89 36.25
CA VAL A 17 31.58 9.01 37.42
C VAL A 17 30.34 8.16 37.16
N LEU A 18 30.37 6.93 37.67
CA LEU A 18 29.18 6.11 37.88
C LEU A 18 28.38 6.76 39.01
N ILE A 19 27.28 7.41 38.66
CA ILE A 19 26.20 7.75 39.60
C ILE A 19 24.96 7.03 39.12
N GLY A 20 24.70 5.87 39.72
CA GLY A 20 23.36 5.30 39.76
C GLY A 20 22.49 6.15 40.68
N CYS A 21 21.45 6.76 40.11
CA CYS A 21 20.33 7.29 40.88
C CYS A 21 19.04 6.66 40.35
N LYS A 22 18.33 6.01 41.27
CA LYS A 22 16.98 5.45 41.15
C LYS A 22 16.05 6.38 40.38
N SER A 23 15.50 5.89 39.26
CA SER A 23 14.31 6.47 38.67
C SER A 23 13.08 5.94 39.40
N ASN A 24 12.45 6.79 40.22
CA ASN A 24 11.02 6.65 40.49
C ASN A 24 10.30 7.14 39.23
N ILE A 25 9.93 6.21 38.36
CA ILE A 25 9.06 6.49 37.21
C ILE A 25 7.63 6.54 37.77
N LYS A 26 7.01 7.71 37.67
CA LYS A 26 5.55 7.83 37.77
C LYS A 26 4.98 7.20 36.51
N GLU A 27 4.15 6.18 36.69
CA GLU A 27 3.34 5.61 35.61
C GLU A 27 2.27 6.65 35.20
N GLU A 28 2.35 7.08 33.94
CA GLU A 28 1.26 7.70 33.19
C GLU A 28 1.07 6.87 31.90
N PRO A 29 -0.16 6.84 31.35
CA PRO A 29 -0.77 5.64 30.82
C PRO A 29 -0.21 5.21 29.45
N ASN A 30 -0.02 3.91 29.30
CA ASN A 30 0.27 3.21 28.05
C ASN A 30 -0.68 3.69 26.93
N MET A 31 -0.11 4.34 25.92
CA MET A 31 -0.78 4.54 24.63
C MET A 31 -0.46 3.35 23.72
N ASP A 32 -0.92 2.17 24.13
CA ASP A 32 -1.11 1.05 23.23
C ASP A 32 -2.26 1.40 22.29
N LYS A 33 -1.92 1.85 21.08
CA LYS A 33 -2.77 1.75 19.88
C LYS A 33 -1.93 1.99 18.63
N ALA A 34 -0.97 1.09 18.41
CA ALA A 34 -0.77 0.63 17.04
C ALA A 34 -2.05 -0.14 16.68
N THR A 35 -2.82 0.36 15.71
CA THR A 35 -3.92 -0.39 15.10
C THR A 35 -3.31 -1.54 14.31
N THR A 36 -2.87 -2.55 15.04
CA THR A 36 -2.65 -3.89 14.54
C THR A 36 -4.05 -4.39 14.24
N GLY A 37 -4.44 -4.39 12.97
CA GLY A 37 -5.68 -5.04 12.55
C GLY A 37 -5.70 -6.44 13.16
N ASN A 38 -6.71 -6.73 13.97
CA ASN A 38 -6.83 -8.01 14.68
C ASN A 38 -6.75 -9.15 13.67
N PHE A 39 -5.60 -9.83 13.60
CA PHE A 39 -5.55 -11.17 13.05
C PHE A 39 -6.16 -12.08 14.12
N GLU A 40 -7.48 -12.18 14.11
CA GLU A 40 -8.18 -13.10 14.99
C GLU A 40 -7.67 -14.52 14.72
N SER A 41 -7.33 -15.22 15.80
CA SER A 41 -7.02 -16.64 15.75
C SER A 41 -8.31 -17.39 15.41
N TYR A 42 -8.46 -17.79 14.14
CA TYR A 42 -9.65 -18.46 13.64
C TYR A 42 -9.64 -19.95 13.98
N THR A 43 -10.53 -20.34 14.90
CA THR A 43 -11.05 -21.70 14.95
C THR A 43 -12.09 -21.89 13.83
N LYS A 44 -11.79 -22.81 12.89
CA LYS A 44 -12.62 -23.36 11.79
C LYS A 44 -12.61 -22.61 10.42
N ASN A 45 -11.53 -22.84 9.66
CA ASN A 45 -11.47 -23.00 8.18
C ASN A 45 -12.25 -22.03 7.25
N GLU A 46 -12.14 -20.70 7.43
CA GLU A 46 -12.42 -19.76 6.34
C GLU A 46 -11.10 -19.15 5.85
N THR A 47 -10.83 -19.25 4.55
CA THR A 47 -9.65 -18.59 3.97
C THR A 47 -9.86 -17.07 3.96
N VAL A 48 -8.77 -16.30 3.85
CA VAL A 48 -8.86 -14.83 3.73
C VAL A 48 -9.70 -14.44 2.49
N ASN A 49 -9.62 -15.22 1.41
CA ASN A 49 -10.35 -14.96 0.16
C ASN A 49 -11.85 -15.26 0.27
N ASP A 50 -12.26 -16.22 1.09
CA ASP A 50 -13.68 -16.49 1.34
C ASP A 50 -14.33 -15.27 2.00
N LYS A 51 -13.60 -14.61 2.90
CA LYS A 51 -14.07 -13.38 3.57
C LYS A 51 -14.15 -12.22 2.60
N ILE A 52 -13.15 -12.03 1.74
CA ILE A 52 -13.17 -10.99 0.69
C ILE A 52 -14.34 -11.24 -0.27
N SER A 53 -14.55 -12.49 -0.69
CA SER A 53 -15.68 -12.87 -1.56
C SER A 53 -17.02 -12.49 -0.93
N LYS A 54 -17.24 -12.79 0.35
CA LYS A 54 -18.44 -12.36 1.08
C LYS A 54 -18.58 -10.84 1.13
N ARG A 55 -17.50 -10.09 1.37
CA ARG A 55 -17.55 -8.61 1.35
C ARG A 55 -18.04 -8.08 0.00
N TYR A 56 -17.61 -8.68 -1.12
CA TYR A 56 -18.13 -8.32 -2.45
C TYR A 56 -19.59 -8.68 -2.69
N GLU A 57 -20.14 -9.68 -1.99
CA GLU A 57 -21.57 -10.03 -2.06
C GLU A 57 -22.43 -9.04 -1.27
N GLU A 58 -21.91 -8.55 -0.15
CA GLU A 58 -22.62 -7.70 0.81
C GLU A 58 -22.36 -6.19 0.62
N VAL A 59 -21.59 -5.82 -0.39
CA VAL A 59 -21.16 -4.44 -0.63
C VAL A 59 -22.34 -3.47 -0.75
N LYS A 60 -22.27 -2.41 0.05
CA LYS A 60 -23.16 -1.25 -0.04
C LYS A 60 -22.37 -0.08 -0.56
N LYS A 61 -22.38 0.10 -1.89
CA LYS A 61 -21.51 1.05 -2.59
C LYS A 61 -21.66 2.48 -2.06
N GLU A 62 -22.86 2.87 -1.67
CA GLU A 62 -23.19 4.18 -1.11
C GLU A 62 -22.52 4.47 0.24
N THR A 63 -21.99 3.44 0.91
CA THR A 63 -21.27 3.57 2.19
C THR A 63 -19.75 3.49 2.03
N LEU A 64 -19.25 3.21 0.83
CA LEU A 64 -17.81 3.10 0.59
C LEU A 64 -17.13 4.45 0.68
N SER A 65 -16.02 4.50 1.42
CA SER A 65 -15.10 5.63 1.43
C SER A 65 -13.93 5.32 0.49
N TYR A 66 -13.51 6.35 -0.26
CA TYR A 66 -12.31 6.32 -1.10
C TYR A 66 -11.24 7.25 -0.53
N GLU A 67 -11.18 7.34 0.79
CA GLU A 67 -10.05 7.95 1.50
C GLU A 67 -8.82 7.08 1.32
N ILE A 68 -7.69 7.72 1.04
CA ILE A 68 -6.39 7.06 0.92
C ILE A 68 -6.00 6.55 2.30
N GLU A 69 -5.64 5.28 2.36
CA GLU A 69 -5.14 4.63 3.57
C GLU A 69 -3.81 5.25 3.97
N PHE A 70 -3.65 5.57 5.27
CA PHE A 70 -2.40 6.12 5.78
C PHE A 70 -1.26 5.11 5.61
N SER A 71 -0.28 5.47 4.82
CA SER A 71 0.88 4.64 4.46
C SER A 71 2.03 5.55 4.09
N ASP A 72 3.24 5.23 4.56
CA ASP A 72 4.47 5.88 4.08
C ASP A 72 4.84 5.40 2.66
N HIS A 73 4.15 4.38 2.16
CA HIS A 73 4.32 3.80 0.84
C HIS A 73 3.27 4.35 -0.12
N HIS A 74 3.71 5.10 -1.13
CA HIS A 74 2.89 5.60 -2.21
C HIS A 74 3.29 4.96 -3.55
N TYR A 75 2.39 5.02 -4.52
CA TYR A 75 2.58 4.45 -5.84
C TYR A 75 2.78 5.56 -6.87
N TYR A 76 3.76 5.35 -7.74
CA TYR A 76 4.15 6.30 -8.76
C TYR A 76 3.91 5.72 -10.13
N GLU A 77 3.20 6.46 -10.98
CA GLU A 77 2.97 6.03 -12.35
C GLU A 77 4.27 6.12 -13.15
N THR A 78 4.68 5.02 -13.76
CA THR A 78 5.78 4.97 -14.72
C THR A 78 5.22 4.79 -16.13
N LYS A 79 6.08 4.77 -17.15
CA LYS A 79 5.66 4.54 -18.54
C LYS A 79 4.77 3.30 -18.68
N ASN A 80 5.14 2.20 -18.02
CA ASN A 80 4.50 0.89 -18.21
C ASN A 80 3.79 0.34 -16.96
N SER A 81 3.94 0.96 -15.79
CA SER A 81 3.56 0.36 -14.50
C SER A 81 3.21 1.38 -13.43
N PHE A 82 2.89 0.91 -12.22
CA PHE A 82 2.77 1.68 -10.99
C PHE A 82 3.69 1.07 -9.93
N VAL A 83 4.64 1.86 -9.44
CA VAL A 83 5.71 1.38 -8.56
C VAL A 83 5.56 1.98 -7.17
N GLY A 84 5.47 1.12 -6.16
CA GLY A 84 5.45 1.52 -4.75
C GLY A 84 6.83 2.01 -4.29
N SER A 85 6.90 3.12 -3.55
CA SER A 85 8.12 3.59 -2.89
C SER A 85 7.81 4.50 -1.70
N GLU A 86 8.69 4.49 -0.70
CA GLU A 86 8.67 5.43 0.44
C GLU A 86 9.47 6.71 0.16
N ALA A 87 10.39 6.67 -0.81
CA ALA A 87 11.38 7.73 -1.02
C ALA A 87 10.99 8.73 -2.12
N GLY A 88 9.83 8.55 -2.75
CA GLY A 88 9.49 9.26 -3.99
C GLY A 88 10.29 8.76 -5.19
N LEU A 89 9.63 8.57 -6.33
CA LEU A 89 10.29 8.21 -7.58
C LEU A 89 9.95 9.22 -8.69
N PRO A 90 10.88 9.52 -9.62
CA PRO A 90 10.54 10.22 -10.85
C PRO A 90 9.41 9.48 -11.56
N ASN A 91 8.32 10.18 -11.83
CA ASN A 91 7.08 9.57 -12.28
C ASN A 91 6.48 10.35 -13.45
N VAL A 92 5.50 9.74 -14.12
CA VAL A 92 4.76 10.36 -15.22
C VAL A 92 3.84 11.42 -14.62
N ASP A 93 3.92 12.64 -15.16
CA ASP A 93 3.05 13.77 -14.83
C ASP A 93 3.10 14.22 -13.35
N ASN A 94 4.13 13.85 -12.58
CA ASN A 94 4.24 14.13 -11.14
C ASN A 94 3.05 13.58 -10.32
N LYS A 95 2.43 12.48 -10.78
CA LYS A 95 1.28 11.87 -10.12
C LYS A 95 1.69 10.81 -9.11
N GLU A 96 0.98 10.86 -7.99
CA GLU A 96 1.12 9.95 -6.87
C GLU A 96 -0.22 9.28 -6.57
N TYR A 97 -0.17 8.06 -6.06
CA TYR A 97 -1.34 7.23 -5.82
C TYR A 97 -1.23 6.57 -4.45
N GLY A 98 -2.32 6.60 -3.69
CA GLY A 98 -2.45 5.91 -2.41
C GLY A 98 -3.38 4.71 -2.52
N GLN A 99 -3.16 3.71 -1.67
CA GLN A 99 -4.03 2.53 -1.60
C GLN A 99 -5.40 2.92 -1.02
N ILE A 100 -6.45 2.27 -1.53
CA ILE A 100 -7.82 2.38 -1.03
C ILE A 100 -8.44 0.99 -0.97
N LEU A 101 -9.56 0.85 -0.26
CA LEU A 101 -10.41 -0.35 -0.31
C LEU A 101 -9.65 -1.66 0.05
N SER A 102 -8.71 -1.63 1.00
CA SER A 102 -7.90 -2.81 1.38
C SER A 102 -8.72 -4.03 1.75
N GLU A 103 -9.91 -3.83 2.33
CA GLU A 103 -10.81 -4.94 2.69
C GLU A 103 -11.36 -5.73 1.48
N TYR A 104 -11.26 -5.16 0.27
CA TYR A 104 -11.69 -5.79 -0.98
C TYR A 104 -10.50 -6.32 -1.82
N MET A 105 -9.27 -6.16 -1.34
CA MET A 105 -8.07 -6.55 -2.09
C MET A 105 -7.84 -8.07 -2.01
N TYR A 106 -7.59 -8.69 -3.16
CA TYR A 106 -7.06 -10.05 -3.22
C TYR A 106 -5.54 -10.00 -3.32
N ALA A 107 -4.85 -10.42 -2.25
CA ALA A 107 -3.39 -10.47 -2.19
C ALA A 107 -2.85 -11.73 -2.90
N ALA A 108 -2.33 -11.57 -4.11
CA ALA A 108 -1.87 -12.66 -4.96
C ALA A 108 -0.73 -13.49 -4.34
N GLU A 109 0.12 -12.86 -3.53
CA GLU A 109 1.32 -13.45 -2.94
C GLU A 109 1.02 -14.31 -1.72
N VAL A 110 -0.06 -13.99 -0.98
CA VAL A 110 -0.40 -14.62 0.30
C VAL A 110 -1.50 -15.65 0.12
N ASN A 111 -2.50 -15.33 -0.69
CA ASN A 111 -3.66 -16.18 -0.92
C ASN A 111 -4.21 -15.94 -2.33
N PRO A 112 -3.63 -16.56 -3.38
CA PRO A 112 -4.10 -16.34 -4.73
C PRO A 112 -5.53 -16.87 -4.87
N THR A 113 -6.44 -16.00 -5.30
CA THR A 113 -7.73 -16.45 -5.84
C THR A 113 -7.55 -16.83 -7.30
N LYS A 114 -8.50 -17.52 -7.93
CA LYS A 114 -8.49 -17.69 -9.38
C LYS A 114 -9.85 -17.32 -9.91
N ILE A 115 -9.92 -16.15 -10.55
CA ILE A 115 -11.15 -15.65 -11.16
C ILE A 115 -10.87 -15.26 -12.60
N SER A 116 -11.93 -15.25 -13.42
CA SER A 116 -11.80 -14.76 -14.78
C SER A 116 -11.55 -13.25 -14.77
N TYR A 117 -10.87 -12.74 -15.80
CA TYR A 117 -10.68 -11.30 -15.99
C TYR A 117 -12.02 -10.55 -15.93
N ASN A 118 -13.04 -11.05 -16.63
CA ASN A 118 -14.36 -10.43 -16.65
C ASN A 118 -15.04 -10.42 -15.28
N ASP A 119 -14.84 -11.46 -14.47
CA ASP A 119 -15.40 -11.47 -13.12
C ASP A 119 -14.61 -10.54 -12.19
N ALA A 120 -13.29 -10.42 -12.34
CA ALA A 120 -12.48 -9.42 -11.63
C ALA A 120 -12.96 -8.00 -11.95
N ILE A 121 -13.25 -7.70 -13.22
CA ILE A 121 -13.84 -6.42 -13.64
C ILE A 121 -15.22 -6.23 -12.97
N LYS A 122 -16.11 -7.22 -12.98
CA LYS A 122 -17.41 -7.12 -12.31
C LYS A 122 -17.25 -6.82 -10.81
N LEU A 123 -16.31 -7.47 -10.13
CA LEU A 123 -16.02 -7.23 -8.72
C LEU A 123 -15.53 -5.79 -8.50
N ALA A 124 -14.58 -5.31 -9.31
CA ALA A 124 -14.12 -3.93 -9.25
C ALA A 124 -15.26 -2.92 -9.46
N HIS A 125 -16.15 -3.16 -10.43
CA HIS A 125 -17.32 -2.32 -10.66
C HIS A 125 -18.34 -2.36 -9.51
N LYS A 126 -18.30 -3.33 -8.59
CA LYS A 126 -19.15 -3.30 -7.39
C LYS A 126 -18.65 -2.31 -6.33
N VAL A 127 -17.34 -2.03 -6.31
CA VAL A 127 -16.73 -1.20 -5.27
C VAL A 127 -16.25 0.16 -5.76
N LEU A 128 -15.98 0.32 -7.06
CA LEU A 128 -15.63 1.62 -7.65
C LEU A 128 -16.88 2.49 -7.91
N PRO A 129 -16.73 3.83 -8.03
CA PRO A 129 -17.82 4.73 -8.35
C PRO A 129 -18.56 4.33 -9.64
N ASP A 130 -19.88 4.59 -9.71
CA ASP A 130 -20.69 4.21 -10.87
C ASP A 130 -20.36 5.00 -12.15
N ASP A 131 -19.81 6.19 -11.99
CA ASP A 131 -19.49 7.10 -13.09
C ASP A 131 -18.04 6.97 -13.59
N ILE A 132 -17.33 5.91 -13.21
CA ILE A 132 -15.98 5.66 -13.70
C ILE A 132 -15.95 5.55 -15.23
N LYS A 133 -14.93 6.14 -15.83
CA LYS A 133 -14.63 6.06 -17.26
C LYS A 133 -13.19 5.64 -17.45
N GLU A 134 -12.97 4.53 -18.15
CA GLU A 134 -11.62 4.07 -18.48
C GLU A 134 -10.89 5.14 -19.30
N GLN A 135 -9.69 5.51 -18.85
CA GLN A 135 -8.82 6.47 -19.51
C GLN A 135 -7.70 5.78 -20.27
N ARG A 136 -7.07 4.78 -19.64
CA ARG A 136 -5.95 4.02 -20.21
C ARG A 136 -5.77 2.69 -19.50
N THR A 137 -5.19 1.75 -20.20
CA THR A 137 -4.79 0.44 -19.67
C THR A 137 -3.29 0.22 -19.94
N LYS A 138 -2.58 -0.31 -18.95
CA LYS A 138 -1.16 -0.68 -19.03
C LYS A 138 -0.98 -2.13 -18.62
N TYR A 139 -0.02 -2.80 -19.24
CA TYR A 139 0.40 -4.14 -18.83
C TYR A 139 1.89 -4.12 -18.50
N ASP A 140 2.21 -4.49 -17.26
CA ASP A 140 3.58 -4.72 -16.82
C ASP A 140 3.89 -6.21 -16.90
N ASP A 141 4.73 -6.58 -17.86
CA ASP A 141 5.15 -7.95 -18.06
C ASP A 141 6.04 -8.47 -16.93
N THR A 142 6.73 -7.58 -16.20
CA THR A 142 7.67 -7.92 -15.13
C THR A 142 6.93 -8.49 -13.92
N VAL A 143 5.84 -7.85 -13.53
CA VAL A 143 4.99 -8.26 -12.40
C VAL A 143 3.71 -8.97 -12.84
N LYS A 144 3.58 -9.24 -14.15
CA LYS A 144 2.41 -9.86 -14.80
C LYS A 144 1.12 -9.19 -14.32
N LYS A 145 1.04 -7.86 -14.40
CA LYS A 145 -0.07 -7.07 -13.87
C LYS A 145 -0.66 -6.13 -14.90
N THR A 146 -1.98 -6.12 -15.02
CA THR A 146 -2.71 -5.08 -15.76
C THR A 146 -3.11 -3.96 -14.81
N TYR A 147 -2.87 -2.72 -15.21
CA TYR A 147 -3.36 -1.53 -14.53
C TYR A 147 -4.37 -0.82 -15.42
N ILE A 148 -5.57 -0.60 -14.91
CA ILE A 148 -6.61 0.16 -15.61
C ILE A 148 -6.84 1.46 -14.85
N VAL A 149 -6.65 2.59 -15.53
CA VAL A 149 -6.85 3.91 -14.94
C VAL A 149 -8.22 4.44 -15.32
N TYR A 150 -8.99 4.83 -14.32
CA TYR A 150 -10.32 5.39 -14.45
C TYR A 150 -10.35 6.84 -13.97
N SER A 151 -11.22 7.65 -14.57
CA SER A 151 -11.64 8.95 -14.03
C SER A 151 -13.08 8.86 -13.54
N SER A 152 -13.43 9.56 -12.47
CA SER A 152 -14.78 9.71 -11.93
C SER A 152 -14.92 11.11 -11.31
N SER A 153 -16.16 11.55 -11.04
CA SER A 153 -16.43 12.73 -10.21
C SER A 153 -15.79 12.67 -8.82
N GLN A 154 -15.42 11.48 -8.33
CA GLN A 154 -14.77 11.26 -7.04
C GLN A 154 -13.23 11.19 -7.10
N GLY A 155 -12.64 11.44 -8.27
CA GLY A 155 -11.21 11.44 -8.52
C GLY A 155 -10.77 10.41 -9.56
N ASN A 156 -9.46 10.23 -9.70
CA ASN A 156 -8.88 9.22 -10.58
C ASN A 156 -8.51 7.97 -9.77
N PHE A 157 -8.85 6.82 -10.33
CA PHE A 157 -8.69 5.51 -9.70
C PHE A 157 -7.80 4.62 -10.56
N VAL A 158 -7.10 3.70 -9.93
CA VAL A 158 -6.34 2.66 -10.62
C VAL A 158 -6.75 1.30 -10.08
N LEU A 159 -7.13 0.42 -10.98
CA LEU A 159 -7.38 -0.99 -10.72
C LEU A 159 -6.15 -1.80 -11.14
N GLY A 160 -5.52 -2.47 -10.18
CA GLY A 160 -4.47 -3.45 -10.41
C GLY A 160 -5.06 -4.86 -10.49
N LEU A 161 -4.73 -5.60 -11.56
CA LEU A 161 -5.12 -6.99 -11.77
C LEU A 161 -3.87 -7.85 -11.96
N CYS A 162 -3.49 -8.61 -10.94
CA CYS A 162 -2.37 -9.55 -11.01
C CYS A 162 -2.80 -10.81 -11.75
N HIS A 163 -2.03 -11.22 -12.77
CA HIS A 163 -2.31 -12.41 -13.57
C HIS A 163 -1.51 -13.61 -13.08
N GLU A 164 -2.04 -14.81 -13.32
CA GLU A 164 -1.30 -16.04 -13.04
C GLU A 164 -0.01 -16.10 -13.87
N SER A 165 1.15 -16.06 -13.20
CA SER A 165 2.46 -15.99 -13.86
C SER A 165 2.90 -17.27 -14.57
N SER A 166 2.25 -18.40 -14.27
CA SER A 166 2.53 -19.70 -14.87
C SER A 166 1.93 -19.88 -16.27
N THR A 167 1.12 -18.92 -16.74
CA THR A 167 0.45 -18.98 -18.02
C THR A 167 0.67 -17.68 -18.82
N GLU A 168 0.64 -17.77 -20.14
CA GLU A 168 0.51 -16.56 -21.00
C GLU A 168 -0.95 -16.07 -21.06
N ASP A 169 -1.88 -16.82 -20.44
CA ASP A 169 -3.30 -16.52 -20.44
C ASP A 169 -3.64 -15.47 -19.38
N LYS A 170 -3.79 -14.23 -19.86
CA LYS A 170 -4.20 -13.07 -19.05
C LYS A 170 -5.68 -13.09 -18.65
N ASN A 171 -6.40 -14.18 -18.93
CA ASN A 171 -7.77 -14.36 -18.49
C ASN A 171 -7.86 -14.82 -17.02
N ILE A 172 -6.77 -15.33 -16.43
CA ILE A 172 -6.76 -15.76 -15.03
C ILE A 172 -6.16 -14.66 -14.15
N VAL A 173 -7.02 -14.03 -13.35
CA VAL A 173 -6.63 -13.04 -12.35
C VAL A 173 -6.50 -13.72 -10.99
N VAL A 174 -5.38 -13.45 -10.32
CA VAL A 174 -5.02 -14.00 -9.00
C VAL A 174 -4.95 -12.97 -7.88
N GLY A 175 -4.98 -11.68 -8.22
CA GLY A 175 -5.01 -10.58 -7.26
C GLY A 175 -5.73 -9.35 -7.82
N ILE A 176 -6.30 -8.57 -6.92
CA ILE A 176 -6.97 -7.30 -7.22
C ILE A 176 -6.54 -6.28 -6.17
N ASP A 177 -6.12 -5.10 -6.62
CA ASP A 177 -5.80 -3.96 -5.77
C ASP A 177 -6.35 -2.65 -6.34
N TYR A 178 -6.57 -1.69 -5.44
CA TYR A 178 -7.20 -0.42 -5.75
C TYR A 178 -6.35 0.72 -5.24
N MET A 179 -6.16 1.73 -6.10
CA MET A 179 -5.46 2.96 -5.75
C MET A 179 -6.27 4.18 -6.20
N LYS A 180 -6.00 5.32 -5.56
CA LYS A 180 -6.56 6.61 -5.92
C LYS A 180 -5.46 7.64 -6.06
N GLU A 181 -5.58 8.51 -7.06
CA GLU A 181 -4.64 9.64 -7.25
C GLU A 181 -4.71 10.59 -6.05
N ILE A 182 -3.54 10.94 -5.51
CA ILE A 182 -3.39 11.95 -4.48
C ILE A 182 -3.46 13.31 -5.17
N ILE A 183 -4.43 14.14 -4.78
CA ILE A 183 -4.59 15.51 -5.28
C ILE A 183 -4.23 16.44 -4.11
N GLU A 184 -3.17 17.23 -4.29
CA GLU A 184 -2.79 18.31 -3.36
C GLU A 184 -3.73 19.52 -3.45
#